data_AF-A0A7C4X377-F1
#
_entry.id   AF-A0A7C4X377-F1
#
_cell.length_a   1.000
_cell.length_b   1.000
_cell.length_c   1.000
_cell.angle_alpha   90.00
_cell.angle_beta   90.00
_cell.angle_gamma   90.00
#
_symmetry.space_group_name_H-M   'P 1'
#
loop_
_entity.id
_entity.type
_entity.pdbx_description
1 polymer ?
#
loop_
_entity_poly.entity_id
_entity_poly.type
_entity_poly.pdbx_seq_one_letter_code
_entity_poly.pdbx_strand_id
1 'polypeptide(L)'
;MNKKLIEVALPLAEINDASAYDKMPGIGPHPKGIHHWWARLPLPTARAVLFASVVDDPSSHPERFPTEEMQNAERERLFGILRRLMQKKMHEHPEIYAEAKVEILKHCGGKLPPVLDPFAGGGSIPLEAARLGFEAHAADLNPVAVLLNKCNLELVPRWADQPPVNPEDRSQKTGGRRLTAAGWGGASGLAADVRYYGRIIRERAIAKIGHLYPKVRLAQEKDGSWRHATEAEIRSGKGNIREANVIAWIWARTVASPNPAARGAHVPLMSTFWLSSKKGSEAWLEPVVDVAKGRWRFDVRTGAPTDRSAIGRGTKNSRGANFNCLLTGAPLTDDYVHAEFKAKRQRCTLVAIVADGERGRVYLGADSELSSVADIDLPAGAPDAEMDVNNPSLVSGRGYGIREWKELFTPRQLTAMVTQL
;
A
#
# COMPACT_ATOMS: atom_id res chain seq x y z
N MET A 1 40.16 13.75 -17.06
CA MET A 1 38.85 13.08 -17.07
C MET A 1 37.97 13.89 -18.00
N ASN A 2 37.28 13.28 -18.96
CA ASN A 2 36.39 14.02 -19.87
C ASN A 2 35.21 14.56 -19.06
N LYS A 3 34.84 15.81 -19.31
CA LYS A 3 33.67 16.44 -18.73
C LYS A 3 32.41 15.77 -19.26
N LYS A 4 31.50 15.37 -18.40
CA LYS A 4 30.24 14.70 -18.74
C LYS A 4 29.10 15.70 -18.93
N LEU A 5 28.07 15.32 -19.69
CA LEU A 5 26.88 16.17 -19.89
C LEU A 5 26.23 16.59 -18.57
N ILE A 6 26.22 15.71 -17.56
CA ILE A 6 25.63 16.00 -16.24
C ILE A 6 26.31 17.17 -15.51
N GLU A 7 27.55 17.52 -15.88
CA GLU A 7 28.35 18.58 -15.26
C GLU A 7 28.17 19.96 -15.93
N VAL A 8 27.32 20.07 -16.97
CA VAL A 8 27.17 21.30 -17.76
C VAL A 8 25.71 21.77 -17.78
N ALA A 9 24.88 21.09 -18.57
CA ALA A 9 23.50 21.49 -18.79
C ALA A 9 22.67 20.25 -19.15
N LEU A 10 21.39 20.28 -18.79
CA LEU A 10 20.40 19.25 -19.12
C LEU A 10 19.06 19.91 -19.48
N PRO A 11 18.22 19.27 -20.30
CA PRO A 11 16.86 19.73 -20.61
C PRO A 11 15.94 19.54 -19.38
N LEU A 12 16.12 20.40 -18.36
CA LEU A 12 15.46 20.27 -17.06
C LEU A 12 13.93 20.42 -17.14
N ALA A 13 13.42 21.25 -18.05
CA ALA A 13 11.99 21.44 -18.22
C ALA A 13 11.32 20.12 -18.62
N GLU A 14 11.87 19.44 -19.63
CA GLU A 14 11.38 18.18 -20.16
C GLU A 14 11.53 17.03 -19.14
N ILE A 15 12.65 17.01 -18.39
CA ILE A 15 12.86 16.04 -17.30
C ILE A 15 11.82 16.24 -16.21
N ASN A 16 11.53 17.49 -15.82
CA ASN A 16 10.56 17.83 -14.79
C ASN A 16 9.14 17.48 -15.21
N ASP A 17 8.74 17.80 -16.44
CA ASP A 17 7.41 17.50 -17.00
C ASP A 17 7.17 15.99 -17.08
N ALA A 18 8.15 15.24 -17.59
CA ALA A 18 8.08 13.78 -17.64
C ALA A 18 8.00 13.17 -16.24
N SER A 19 8.77 13.71 -15.29
CA SER A 19 8.76 13.27 -13.89
C SER A 19 7.44 13.58 -13.18
N ALA A 20 6.78 14.69 -13.52
CA ALA A 20 5.44 15.01 -13.04
C ALA A 20 4.41 14.00 -13.57
N TYR A 21 4.46 13.70 -14.87
CA TYR A 21 3.62 12.66 -15.48
C TYR A 21 3.84 11.28 -14.83
N ASP A 22 5.09 10.86 -14.61
CA ASP A 22 5.44 9.58 -13.97
C ASP A 22 4.81 9.40 -12.58
N LYS A 23 4.62 10.52 -11.85
CA LYS A 23 3.98 10.54 -10.53
C LYS A 23 2.45 10.52 -10.57
N MET A 24 1.81 10.86 -11.70
CA MET A 24 0.35 10.92 -11.79
C MET A 24 -0.30 9.53 -11.56
N PRO A 25 -1.44 9.46 -10.86
CA PRO A 25 -2.24 8.23 -10.78
C PRO A 25 -2.82 7.89 -12.16
N GLY A 26 -3.08 6.60 -12.41
CA GLY A 26 -3.83 6.18 -13.61
C GLY A 26 -3.07 6.25 -14.94
N ILE A 27 -1.74 6.43 -14.94
CA ILE A 27 -0.93 6.45 -16.18
C ILE A 27 -0.79 5.07 -16.87
N GLY A 28 -1.49 4.05 -16.37
CA GLY A 28 -1.47 2.70 -16.92
C GLY A 28 -0.29 1.85 -16.43
N PRO A 29 0.22 0.93 -17.27
CA PRO A 29 1.31 0.02 -16.91
C PRO A 29 2.56 0.77 -16.47
N HIS A 30 2.97 0.54 -15.23
CA HIS A 30 4.12 1.21 -14.63
C HIS A 30 4.63 0.36 -13.45
N PRO A 31 5.95 0.25 -13.19
CA PRO A 31 6.50 -0.56 -12.09
C PRO A 31 5.89 -0.28 -10.70
N LYS A 32 5.54 0.99 -10.42
CA LYS A 32 4.77 1.41 -9.22
C LYS A 32 3.45 0.66 -8.99
N GLY A 33 2.89 0.03 -10.03
CA GLY A 33 1.68 -0.78 -9.95
C GLY A 33 1.91 -2.17 -9.37
N ILE A 34 3.15 -2.67 -9.37
CA ILE A 34 3.52 -3.93 -8.70
C ILE A 34 3.48 -3.72 -7.18
N HIS A 35 4.13 -2.66 -6.70
CA HIS A 35 4.13 -2.24 -5.31
C HIS A 35 4.41 -0.74 -5.21
N HIS A 36 3.76 -0.07 -4.27
CA HIS A 36 4.01 1.34 -4.02
C HIS A 36 5.26 1.52 -3.14
N TRP A 37 6.33 2.11 -3.69
CA TRP A 37 7.51 2.50 -2.93
C TRP A 37 7.50 4.00 -2.66
N TRP A 38 7.54 4.40 -1.37
CA TRP A 38 7.30 5.77 -0.93
C TRP A 38 8.38 6.78 -1.36
N ALA A 39 9.63 6.32 -1.54
CA ALA A 39 10.77 7.16 -1.93
C ALA A 39 11.25 6.89 -3.35
N ARG A 40 10.35 6.51 -4.27
CA ARG A 40 10.75 6.13 -5.62
C ARG A 40 11.20 7.34 -6.46
N LEU A 41 12.43 7.29 -6.96
CA LEU A 41 12.92 8.22 -7.98
C LEU A 41 12.10 8.07 -9.28
N PRO A 42 11.63 9.14 -9.93
CA PRO A 42 10.94 9.02 -11.22
C PRO A 42 11.84 8.36 -12.28
N LEU A 43 11.27 7.48 -13.11
CA LEU A 43 12.01 6.80 -14.17
C LEU A 43 12.67 7.78 -15.16
N PRO A 44 12.02 8.90 -15.56
CA PRO A 44 12.64 9.89 -16.44
C PRO A 44 13.93 10.48 -15.85
N THR A 45 13.93 10.80 -14.55
CA THR A 45 15.13 11.30 -13.86
C THR A 45 16.25 10.26 -13.88
N ALA A 46 15.93 9.00 -13.56
CA ALA A 46 16.91 7.91 -13.60
C ALA A 46 17.55 7.76 -14.99
N ARG A 47 16.75 7.74 -16.06
CA ARG A 47 17.25 7.71 -17.45
C ARG A 47 18.18 8.88 -17.76
N ALA A 48 17.76 10.09 -17.42
CA ALA A 48 18.53 11.30 -17.72
C ALA A 48 19.88 11.28 -17.02
N VAL A 49 19.91 10.93 -15.73
CA VAL A 49 21.15 10.83 -14.95
C VAL A 49 22.07 9.75 -15.51
N LEU A 50 21.54 8.56 -15.83
CA LEU A 50 22.34 7.47 -16.40
C LEU A 50 22.97 7.85 -17.75
N PHE A 51 22.19 8.43 -18.66
CA PHE A 51 22.70 8.88 -19.95
C PHE A 51 23.75 9.99 -19.77
N ALA A 52 23.44 11.02 -19.00
CA ALA A 52 24.28 12.21 -18.86
C ALA A 52 25.55 11.98 -18.02
N SER A 53 25.58 10.95 -17.16
CA SER A 53 26.78 10.57 -16.40
C SER A 53 27.82 9.86 -17.26
N VAL A 54 27.42 9.33 -18.41
CA VAL A 54 28.29 8.51 -19.26
C VAL A 54 28.69 9.25 -20.53
N VAL A 55 27.77 9.98 -21.15
CA VAL A 55 28.02 10.75 -22.36
C VAL A 55 28.88 11.98 -22.07
N ASP A 56 29.98 12.12 -22.80
CA ASP A 56 30.89 13.26 -22.70
C ASP A 56 30.23 14.53 -23.25
N ASP A 57 30.48 15.65 -22.58
CA ASP A 57 30.18 16.95 -23.14
C ASP A 57 31.11 17.22 -24.34
N PRO A 58 30.60 17.78 -25.46
CA PRO A 58 31.39 18.05 -26.66
C PRO A 58 32.63 18.93 -26.42
N SER A 59 32.67 19.76 -25.37
CA SER A 59 33.85 20.55 -25.01
C SER A 59 35.06 19.71 -24.59
N SER A 60 34.85 18.44 -24.23
CA SER A 60 35.94 17.48 -23.95
C SER A 60 36.62 16.95 -25.21
N HIS A 61 36.06 17.23 -26.39
CA HIS A 61 36.53 16.74 -27.68
C HIS A 61 36.80 17.88 -28.67
N PRO A 62 37.72 18.82 -28.36
CA PRO A 62 38.03 19.95 -29.24
C PRO A 62 38.58 19.51 -30.60
N GLU A 63 39.14 18.30 -30.71
CA GLU A 63 39.57 17.70 -31.98
C GLU A 63 38.40 17.36 -32.92
N ARG A 64 37.20 17.15 -32.37
CA ARG A 64 35.97 16.86 -33.11
C ARG A 64 35.04 18.08 -33.19
N PHE A 65 35.06 18.92 -32.15
CA PHE A 65 34.22 20.11 -32.02
C PHE A 65 35.08 21.33 -31.64
N PRO A 66 35.84 21.90 -32.60
CA PRO A 66 36.83 22.94 -32.29
C PRO A 66 36.26 24.28 -31.84
N THR A 67 35.01 24.61 -32.20
CA THR A 67 34.38 25.90 -31.86
C THR A 67 33.20 25.74 -30.90
N GLU A 68 32.86 26.82 -30.18
CA GLU A 68 31.70 26.82 -29.28
C GLU A 68 30.40 26.54 -30.02
N GLU A 69 30.23 27.03 -31.26
CA GLU A 69 29.04 26.75 -32.07
C GLU A 69 28.92 25.26 -32.40
N MET A 70 30.02 24.60 -32.75
CA MET A 70 30.03 23.15 -33.02
C MET A 70 29.75 22.34 -31.75
N GLN A 71 30.31 22.76 -30.60
CA GLN A 71 30.05 22.13 -29.31
C GLN A 71 28.57 22.28 -28.90
N ASN A 72 28.00 23.48 -29.09
CA ASN A 72 26.59 23.75 -28.81
C ASN A 72 25.65 22.97 -29.72
N ALA A 73 25.97 22.86 -31.02
CA ALA A 73 25.19 22.09 -31.97
C ALA A 73 25.18 20.59 -31.63
N GLU A 74 26.33 20.01 -31.28
CA GLU A 74 26.40 18.61 -30.85
C GLU A 74 25.69 18.39 -29.51
N ARG A 75 25.83 19.31 -28.56
CA ARG A 75 25.14 19.24 -27.27
C ARG A 75 23.63 19.23 -27.46
N GLU A 76 23.12 20.07 -28.35
CA GLU A 76 21.69 20.11 -28.68
C GLU A 76 21.21 18.81 -29.36
N ARG A 77 22.04 18.18 -30.21
CA ARG A 77 21.75 16.82 -30.75
C ARG A 77 21.61 15.80 -29.62
N LEU A 78 22.53 15.80 -28.66
CA LEU A 78 22.51 14.91 -27.49
C LEU A 78 21.29 15.19 -26.60
N PHE A 79 20.91 16.45 -26.41
CA PHE A 79 19.67 16.84 -25.74
C PHE A 79 18.43 16.37 -26.51
N GLY A 80 18.47 16.33 -27.84
CA GLY A 80 17.43 15.70 -28.65
C GLY A 80 17.16 14.25 -28.27
N ILE A 81 18.20 13.45 -28.02
CA ILE A 81 18.07 12.06 -27.55
C ILE A 81 17.47 12.03 -26.14
N LEU A 82 17.97 12.87 -25.22
CA LEU A 82 17.43 12.98 -23.86
C LEU A 82 15.94 13.36 -23.85
N ARG A 83 15.52 14.33 -24.67
CA ARG A 83 14.10 14.71 -24.78
C ARG A 83 13.23 13.57 -25.30
N ARG A 84 13.72 12.76 -26.25
CA ARG A 84 13.03 11.53 -26.66
C ARG A 84 12.91 10.52 -25.53
N LEU A 85 13.95 10.36 -24.70
CA LEU A 85 13.87 9.55 -23.47
C LEU A 85 12.89 10.09 -22.42
N MET A 86 12.41 11.33 -22.54
CA MET A 86 11.42 11.93 -21.63
C MET A 86 9.96 11.70 -22.09
N GLN A 87 9.74 10.95 -23.17
CA GLN A 87 8.39 10.64 -23.63
C GLN A 87 7.57 9.83 -22.59
N LYS A 88 6.25 9.86 -22.77
CA LYS A 88 5.30 9.09 -21.95
C LYS A 88 5.35 7.61 -22.37
N LYS A 89 5.03 6.71 -21.45
CA LYS A 89 4.93 5.27 -21.70
C LYS A 89 6.15 4.66 -22.43
N MET A 90 7.36 5.07 -22.07
CA MET A 90 8.60 4.61 -22.70
C MET A 90 8.78 3.09 -22.84
N HIS A 91 8.06 2.26 -22.09
CA HIS A 91 8.03 0.81 -22.29
C HIS A 91 7.44 0.39 -23.65
N GLU A 92 6.68 1.26 -24.32
CA GLU A 92 6.14 1.11 -25.67
C GLU A 92 7.14 1.59 -26.75
N HIS A 93 8.29 2.15 -26.35
CA HIS A 93 9.27 2.79 -27.24
C HIS A 93 10.69 2.19 -27.13
N PRO A 94 10.88 0.87 -27.36
CA PRO A 94 12.18 0.22 -27.27
C PRO A 94 13.22 0.79 -28.26
N GLU A 95 12.77 1.34 -29.39
CA GLU A 95 13.61 2.00 -30.39
C GLU A 95 14.37 3.22 -29.85
N ILE A 96 13.75 3.97 -28.93
CA ILE A 96 14.38 5.15 -28.31
C ILE A 96 15.47 4.71 -27.31
N TYR A 97 15.22 3.62 -26.56
CA TYR A 97 16.26 3.02 -25.70
C TYR A 97 17.44 2.50 -26.53
N ALA A 98 17.17 1.88 -27.68
CA ALA A 98 18.20 1.40 -28.58
C ALA A 98 19.05 2.55 -29.16
N GLU A 99 18.42 3.64 -29.59
CA GLU A 99 19.11 4.86 -30.05
C GLU A 99 20.03 5.42 -28.94
N ALA A 100 19.50 5.57 -27.73
CA ALA A 100 20.28 6.07 -26.60
C ALA A 100 21.46 5.14 -26.27
N LYS A 101 21.25 3.82 -26.28
CA LYS A 101 22.31 2.83 -26.05
C LYS A 101 23.44 2.95 -27.08
N VAL A 102 23.10 3.10 -28.37
CA VAL A 102 24.09 3.30 -29.43
C VAL A 102 24.91 4.56 -29.18
N GLU A 103 24.27 5.65 -28.75
CA GLU A 103 24.99 6.87 -28.40
C GLU A 103 25.92 6.65 -27.21
N ILE A 104 25.42 6.10 -26.10
CA ILE A 104 26.21 5.86 -24.88
C ILE A 104 27.45 4.99 -25.19
N LEU A 105 27.31 3.95 -26.02
CA LEU A 105 28.42 3.06 -26.39
C LEU A 105 29.59 3.78 -27.07
N LYS A 106 29.34 4.86 -27.83
CA LYS A 106 30.39 5.68 -28.46
C LYS A 106 31.30 6.33 -27.42
N HIS A 107 30.76 6.62 -26.23
CA HIS A 107 31.47 7.27 -25.11
C HIS A 107 32.09 6.26 -24.13
N CYS A 108 31.96 4.95 -24.41
CA CYS A 108 32.47 3.87 -23.54
C CYS A 108 33.41 2.89 -24.26
N GLY A 109 34.00 3.29 -25.40
CA GLY A 109 34.87 2.39 -26.16
C GLY A 109 34.18 1.09 -26.59
N GLY A 110 32.86 1.13 -26.82
CA GLY A 110 32.07 -0.03 -27.23
C GLY A 110 31.64 -0.98 -26.11
N LYS A 111 31.97 -0.71 -24.84
CA LYS A 111 31.53 -1.55 -23.70
C LYS A 111 30.99 -0.69 -22.57
N LEU A 112 29.70 -0.84 -22.25
CA LEU A 112 29.08 -0.12 -21.14
C LEU A 112 29.68 -0.54 -19.79
N PRO A 113 29.91 0.41 -18.86
CA PRO A 113 30.32 0.07 -17.50
C PRO A 113 29.17 -0.63 -16.75
N PRO A 114 29.47 -1.43 -15.71
CA PRO A 114 28.43 -1.88 -14.79
C PRO A 114 27.90 -0.70 -13.97
N VAL A 115 26.62 -0.74 -13.62
CA VAL A 115 25.96 0.23 -12.73
C VAL A 115 25.58 -0.48 -11.45
N LEU A 116 26.06 0.02 -10.30
CA LEU A 116 25.66 -0.44 -8.98
C LEU A 116 24.84 0.64 -8.28
N ASP A 117 23.61 0.31 -7.93
CA ASP A 117 22.80 1.09 -7.01
C ASP A 117 22.74 0.35 -5.65
N PRO A 118 23.52 0.78 -4.64
CA PRO A 118 23.57 0.11 -3.35
C PRO A 118 22.36 0.42 -2.44
N PHE A 119 21.48 1.34 -2.86
CA PHE A 119 20.29 1.77 -2.11
C PHE A 119 19.07 1.84 -3.03
N ALA A 120 18.85 0.76 -3.76
CA ALA A 120 17.96 0.76 -4.92
C ALA A 120 16.49 1.05 -4.59
N GLY A 121 16.03 0.75 -3.37
CA GLY A 121 14.65 0.93 -2.96
C GLY A 121 13.67 0.34 -3.97
N GLY A 122 12.82 1.19 -4.56
CA GLY A 122 11.84 0.79 -5.57
C GLY A 122 12.43 0.38 -6.93
N GLY A 123 13.74 0.52 -7.14
CA GLY A 123 14.47 -0.04 -8.29
C GLY A 123 14.47 0.81 -9.56
N SER A 124 14.24 2.11 -9.47
CA SER A 124 14.16 2.99 -10.66
C SER A 124 15.48 3.08 -11.44
N ILE A 125 16.60 3.34 -10.75
CA ILE A 125 17.92 3.44 -11.38
C ILE A 125 18.33 2.11 -12.03
N PRO A 126 18.36 0.97 -11.31
CA PRO A 126 18.80 -0.27 -11.92
C PRO A 126 17.85 -0.74 -13.04
N LEU A 127 16.54 -0.47 -12.95
CA LEU A 127 15.60 -0.78 -14.05
C LEU A 127 15.93 0.01 -15.31
N GLU A 128 16.11 1.33 -15.20
CA GLU A 128 16.41 2.15 -16.37
C GLU A 128 17.84 1.90 -16.90
N ALA A 129 18.78 1.54 -16.02
CA ALA A 129 20.11 1.08 -16.41
C ALA A 129 20.02 -0.20 -17.25
N ALA A 130 19.27 -1.21 -16.79
CA ALA A 130 19.05 -2.44 -17.55
C ALA A 130 18.38 -2.17 -18.92
N ARG A 131 17.39 -1.27 -18.98
CA ARG A 131 16.71 -0.88 -20.24
C ARG A 131 17.62 -0.14 -21.21
N LEU A 132 18.55 0.68 -20.71
CA LEU A 132 19.60 1.33 -21.52
C LEU A 132 20.73 0.36 -21.90
N GLY A 133 20.71 -0.87 -21.37
CA GLY A 133 21.62 -1.95 -21.73
C GLY A 133 22.86 -2.07 -20.84
N PHE A 134 22.94 -1.33 -19.73
CA PHE A 134 23.99 -1.50 -18.73
C PHE A 134 23.84 -2.83 -18.00
N GLU A 135 24.95 -3.38 -17.52
CA GLU A 135 24.93 -4.42 -16.50
C GLU A 135 24.52 -3.79 -15.16
N ALA A 136 23.28 -4.01 -14.74
CA ALA A 136 22.69 -3.35 -13.58
C ALA A 136 22.69 -4.25 -12.34
N HIS A 137 23.33 -3.75 -11.27
CA HIS A 137 23.37 -4.36 -9.95
C HIS A 137 22.60 -3.49 -8.96
N ALA A 138 21.77 -4.13 -8.14
CA ALA A 138 20.95 -3.46 -7.14
C ALA A 138 21.12 -4.14 -5.78
N ALA A 139 21.29 -3.33 -4.73
CA ALA A 139 21.27 -3.80 -3.35
C ALA A 139 20.33 -2.94 -2.51
N ASP A 140 19.76 -3.55 -1.47
CA ASP A 140 18.99 -2.86 -0.44
C ASP A 140 18.95 -3.74 0.83
N LEU A 141 18.84 -3.12 1.99
CA LEU A 141 18.66 -3.83 3.26
C LEU A 141 17.22 -4.35 3.41
N ASN A 142 16.25 -3.64 2.84
CA ASN A 142 14.84 -3.99 2.94
C ASN A 142 14.51 -5.17 1.99
N PRO A 143 14.04 -6.32 2.50
CA PRO A 143 13.74 -7.48 1.67
C PRO A 143 12.63 -7.23 0.65
N VAL A 144 11.71 -6.30 0.92
CA VAL A 144 10.68 -5.89 -0.04
C VAL A 144 11.31 -5.15 -1.23
N ALA A 145 12.25 -4.24 -0.97
CA ALA A 145 12.99 -3.56 -2.04
C ALA A 145 13.78 -4.57 -2.88
N VAL A 146 14.49 -5.50 -2.23
CA VAL A 146 15.22 -6.57 -2.93
C VAL A 146 14.27 -7.38 -3.84
N LEU A 147 13.09 -7.77 -3.33
CA LEU A 147 12.12 -8.52 -4.12
C LEU A 147 11.61 -7.71 -5.33
N LEU A 148 11.35 -6.40 -5.18
CA LEU A 148 10.95 -5.55 -6.30
C LEU A 148 12.01 -5.47 -7.38
N ASN A 149 13.28 -5.32 -6.99
CA ASN A 149 14.40 -5.32 -7.92
C ASN A 149 14.54 -6.68 -8.61
N LYS A 150 14.44 -7.80 -7.88
CA LYS A 150 14.41 -9.15 -8.47
C LYS A 150 13.29 -9.31 -9.49
N CYS A 151 12.07 -8.84 -9.19
CA CYS A 151 10.96 -8.87 -10.12
C CYS A 151 11.29 -8.14 -11.43
N ASN A 152 11.82 -6.92 -11.32
CA ASN A 152 12.09 -6.05 -12.46
C ASN A 152 13.31 -6.47 -13.30
N LEU A 153 14.39 -6.94 -12.65
CA LEU A 153 15.70 -7.15 -13.27
C LEU A 153 15.96 -8.61 -13.62
N GLU A 154 15.41 -9.56 -12.86
CA GLU A 154 15.71 -10.98 -13.02
C GLU A 154 14.49 -11.79 -13.47
N LEU A 155 13.40 -11.74 -12.70
CA LEU A 155 12.27 -12.64 -12.90
C LEU A 155 11.51 -12.32 -14.19
N VAL A 156 11.06 -11.07 -14.36
CA VAL A 156 10.30 -10.71 -15.56
C VAL A 156 11.14 -10.87 -16.83
N PRO A 157 12.39 -10.38 -16.92
CA PRO A 157 13.21 -10.56 -18.12
C PRO A 157 13.53 -12.04 -18.41
N ARG A 158 13.80 -12.86 -17.39
CA ARG A 158 14.10 -14.29 -17.56
C ARG A 158 12.94 -15.09 -18.14
N TRP A 159 11.71 -14.72 -17.81
CA TRP A 159 10.48 -15.40 -18.25
C TRP A 159 9.75 -14.64 -19.36
N ALA A 160 10.36 -13.60 -19.92
CA ALA A 160 9.82 -12.89 -21.08
C ALA A 160 9.76 -13.83 -22.30
N ASP A 161 8.68 -13.69 -23.07
CA ASP A 161 8.41 -14.46 -24.28
C ASP A 161 8.31 -15.98 -24.05
N GLN A 162 8.13 -16.40 -22.79
CA GLN A 162 7.92 -17.79 -22.42
C GLN A 162 6.43 -18.10 -22.27
N PRO A 163 5.97 -19.30 -22.69
CA PRO A 163 4.61 -19.75 -22.42
C PRO A 163 4.42 -20.03 -20.92
N PRO A 164 3.18 -19.90 -20.40
CA PRO A 164 2.88 -20.19 -19.01
C PRO A 164 3.16 -21.65 -18.63
N VAL A 165 3.44 -21.87 -17.35
CA VAL A 165 3.71 -23.20 -16.79
C VAL A 165 2.49 -23.85 -16.13
N ASN A 166 1.41 -23.11 -15.89
CA ASN A 166 0.20 -23.62 -15.27
C ASN A 166 -0.49 -24.69 -16.14
N PRO A 167 -1.15 -25.68 -15.50
CA PRO A 167 -1.73 -26.82 -16.20
C PRO A 167 -2.93 -26.45 -17.08
N GLU A 168 -3.73 -25.44 -16.70
CA GLU A 168 -4.91 -25.01 -17.46
C GLU A 168 -4.49 -24.50 -18.85
N ASP A 169 -3.58 -23.53 -18.90
CA ASP A 169 -3.09 -22.99 -20.18
C ASP A 169 -2.29 -24.04 -20.97
N ARG A 170 -1.50 -24.89 -20.31
CA ARG A 170 -0.77 -25.98 -21.00
C ARG A 170 -1.68 -27.03 -21.62
N SER A 171 -2.89 -27.21 -21.08
CA SER A 171 -3.86 -28.18 -21.59
C SER A 171 -4.66 -27.67 -22.78
N GLN A 172 -4.73 -26.35 -22.98
CA GLN A 172 -5.45 -25.74 -24.09
C GLN A 172 -4.76 -26.08 -25.42
N LYS A 173 -5.41 -26.94 -26.21
CA LYS A 173 -5.07 -27.23 -27.60
C LYS A 173 -5.88 -26.30 -28.51
N THR A 174 -5.32 -25.20 -28.98
CA THR A 174 -5.90 -24.47 -30.12
C THR A 174 -5.46 -25.14 -31.42
N GLY A 175 -6.42 -25.77 -32.13
CA GLY A 175 -6.20 -26.27 -33.50
C GLY A 175 -5.17 -27.41 -33.64
N GLY A 176 -5.04 -28.30 -32.65
CA GLY A 176 -4.19 -29.49 -32.76
C GLY A 176 -2.68 -29.25 -32.62
N ARG A 177 -2.23 -28.00 -32.45
CA ARG A 177 -0.85 -27.65 -32.08
C ARG A 177 -0.77 -27.26 -30.61
N ARG A 178 0.23 -27.80 -29.90
CA ARG A 178 0.64 -27.32 -28.57
C ARG A 178 0.87 -25.81 -28.69
N LEU A 179 0.40 -24.99 -27.75
CA LEU A 179 0.68 -23.55 -27.70
C LEU A 179 2.18 -23.34 -27.92
N THR A 180 2.54 -22.88 -29.11
CA THR A 180 3.91 -22.48 -29.41
C THR A 180 4.15 -21.15 -28.72
N ALA A 181 5.42 -20.83 -28.43
CA ALA A 181 5.82 -19.54 -27.83
C ALA A 181 5.29 -18.30 -28.60
N ALA A 182 4.84 -18.47 -29.84
CA ALA A 182 4.33 -17.42 -30.72
C ALA A 182 3.08 -16.65 -30.22
N GLY A 183 2.36 -17.16 -29.21
CA GLY A 183 1.17 -16.49 -28.64
C GLY A 183 1.43 -15.67 -27.36
N TRP A 184 2.61 -15.80 -26.76
CA TRP A 184 2.90 -15.27 -25.42
C TRP A 184 4.05 -14.27 -25.46
N GLY A 185 3.79 -13.07 -25.99
CA GLY A 185 4.78 -12.00 -26.05
C GLY A 185 5.02 -11.31 -24.70
N GLY A 186 6.25 -10.91 -24.44
CA GLY A 186 6.68 -10.20 -23.23
C GLY A 186 6.36 -10.98 -21.95
N ALA A 187 5.82 -10.29 -20.94
CA ALA A 187 5.51 -10.88 -19.65
C ALA A 187 4.15 -11.61 -19.58
N SER A 188 3.48 -11.84 -20.72
CA SER A 188 2.10 -12.34 -20.74
C SER A 188 1.95 -13.76 -20.18
N GLY A 189 2.89 -14.67 -20.47
CA GLY A 189 2.89 -16.02 -19.91
C GLY A 189 3.08 -16.03 -18.40
N LEU A 190 4.08 -15.29 -17.90
CA LEU A 190 4.29 -15.10 -16.46
C LEU A 190 3.05 -14.50 -15.77
N ALA A 191 2.40 -13.51 -16.40
CA ALA A 191 1.20 -12.90 -15.86
C ALA A 191 0.01 -13.88 -15.79
N ALA A 192 -0.10 -14.82 -16.73
CA ALA A 192 -1.10 -15.88 -16.68
C ALA A 192 -0.84 -16.83 -15.49
N ASP A 193 0.42 -17.24 -15.27
CA ASP A 193 0.79 -18.05 -14.11
C ASP A 193 0.51 -17.35 -12.78
N VAL A 194 0.86 -16.06 -12.66
CA VAL A 194 0.56 -15.27 -11.45
C VAL A 194 -0.94 -15.24 -11.17
N ARG A 195 -1.79 -15.08 -12.19
CA ARG A 195 -3.25 -15.12 -12.01
C ARG A 195 -3.74 -16.51 -11.60
N TYR A 196 -3.23 -17.56 -12.23
CA TYR A 196 -3.61 -18.94 -11.94
C TYR A 196 -3.25 -19.34 -10.51
N TYR A 197 -1.99 -19.22 -10.12
CA TYR A 197 -1.54 -19.59 -8.77
C TYR A 197 -2.09 -18.62 -7.72
N GLY A 198 -2.23 -17.33 -8.05
CA GLY A 198 -2.89 -16.36 -7.19
C GLY A 198 -4.34 -16.73 -6.89
N ARG A 199 -5.08 -17.25 -7.87
CA ARG A 199 -6.45 -17.78 -7.68
C ARG A 199 -6.46 -18.96 -6.72
N ILE A 200 -5.56 -19.94 -6.89
CA ILE A 200 -5.46 -21.10 -5.99
C ILE A 200 -5.18 -20.66 -4.55
N ILE A 201 -4.20 -19.76 -4.36
CA ILE A 201 -3.86 -19.23 -3.04
C ILE A 201 -5.08 -18.52 -2.43
N ARG A 202 -5.79 -17.72 -3.22
CA ARG A 202 -7.01 -17.03 -2.78
C ARG A 202 -8.12 -18.00 -2.38
N GLU A 203 -8.37 -19.04 -3.16
CA GLU A 203 -9.37 -20.07 -2.85
C GLU A 203 -9.04 -20.79 -1.54
N ARG A 204 -7.78 -21.17 -1.33
CA ARG A 204 -7.31 -21.78 -0.07
C ARG A 204 -7.45 -20.82 1.11
N ALA A 205 -7.13 -19.55 0.93
CA ALA A 205 -7.28 -18.53 1.96
C ALA A 205 -8.75 -18.34 2.34
N ILE A 206 -9.66 -18.27 1.36
CA ILE A 206 -11.10 -18.17 1.61
C ILE A 206 -11.60 -19.42 2.36
N ALA A 207 -11.17 -20.62 1.98
CA ALA A 207 -11.56 -21.84 2.68
C ALA A 207 -11.10 -21.85 4.14
N LYS A 208 -9.88 -21.39 4.44
CA LYS A 208 -9.30 -21.42 5.78
C LYS A 208 -9.77 -20.28 6.69
N ILE A 209 -9.81 -19.05 6.17
CA ILE A 209 -10.06 -17.84 6.98
C ILE A 209 -11.19 -16.96 6.45
N GLY A 210 -11.90 -17.38 5.40
CA GLY A 210 -13.03 -16.61 4.84
C GLY A 210 -14.19 -16.43 5.82
N HIS A 211 -14.37 -17.33 6.79
CA HIS A 211 -15.34 -17.19 7.87
C HIS A 211 -15.08 -15.96 8.76
N LEU A 212 -13.86 -15.42 8.77
CA LEU A 212 -13.54 -14.15 9.43
C LEU A 212 -14.06 -12.91 8.67
N TYR A 213 -14.60 -13.11 7.48
CA TYR A 213 -15.11 -12.06 6.59
C TYR A 213 -16.46 -12.49 6.02
N PRO A 214 -17.47 -12.69 6.90
CA PRO A 214 -18.76 -13.18 6.48
C PRO A 214 -19.48 -12.14 5.61
N LYS A 215 -20.54 -12.58 4.97
CA LYS A 215 -21.48 -11.65 4.33
C LYS A 215 -22.39 -11.04 5.37
N VAL A 216 -22.73 -9.77 5.17
CA VAL A 216 -23.74 -9.03 5.95
C VAL A 216 -24.85 -8.57 5.02
N ARG A 217 -26.05 -8.41 5.58
CA ARG A 217 -27.21 -7.90 4.83
C ARG A 217 -27.36 -6.41 5.07
N LEU A 218 -27.32 -5.64 3.99
CA LEU A 218 -27.41 -4.20 4.00
C LEU A 218 -28.82 -3.78 3.63
N ALA A 219 -29.46 -2.96 4.45
CA ALA A 219 -30.72 -2.29 4.13
C ALA A 219 -30.44 -0.86 3.68
N GLN A 220 -31.08 -0.42 2.58
CA GLN A 220 -30.98 0.95 2.11
C GLN A 220 -31.96 1.86 2.85
N GLU A 221 -31.46 2.99 3.33
CA GLU A 221 -32.25 4.05 3.94
C GLU A 221 -32.85 4.99 2.89
N LYS A 222 -33.84 5.80 3.30
CA LYS A 222 -34.51 6.77 2.42
C LYS A 222 -33.56 7.83 1.84
N ASP A 223 -32.50 8.15 2.57
CA ASP A 223 -31.46 9.09 2.15
C ASP A 223 -30.41 8.43 1.23
N GLY A 224 -30.59 7.14 0.90
CA GLY A 224 -29.70 6.36 0.04
C GLY A 224 -28.51 5.74 0.77
N SER A 225 -28.32 6.02 2.07
CA SER A 225 -27.30 5.40 2.91
C SER A 225 -27.62 3.92 3.18
N TRP A 226 -26.64 3.19 3.70
CA TRP A 226 -26.77 1.75 3.96
C TRP A 226 -26.49 1.47 5.43
N ARG A 227 -27.32 0.63 6.04
CA ARG A 227 -27.11 0.12 7.39
C ARG A 227 -27.24 -1.40 7.46
N HIS A 228 -26.90 -1.97 8.61
CA HIS A 228 -27.16 -3.38 8.85
C HIS A 228 -28.69 -3.62 8.89
N ALA A 229 -29.15 -4.59 8.12
CA ALA A 229 -30.56 -4.97 8.08
C ALA A 229 -30.96 -5.65 9.39
N THR A 230 -32.18 -5.41 9.85
CA THR A 230 -32.71 -6.09 11.05
C THR A 230 -33.34 -7.44 10.70
N GLU A 231 -33.45 -8.34 11.68
CA GLU A 231 -34.08 -9.65 11.45
C GLU A 231 -35.56 -9.58 11.07
N ALA A 232 -36.24 -8.49 11.42
CA ALA A 232 -37.59 -8.24 10.93
C ALA A 232 -37.59 -7.93 9.42
N GLU A 233 -36.68 -7.08 8.96
CA GLU A 233 -36.56 -6.70 7.55
C GLU A 233 -36.13 -7.87 6.68
N ILE A 234 -35.11 -8.60 7.12
CA ILE A 234 -34.61 -9.80 6.45
C ILE A 234 -35.74 -10.82 6.27
N ARG A 235 -36.52 -11.10 7.34
CA ARG A 235 -37.65 -12.03 7.26
C ARG A 235 -38.80 -11.51 6.41
N SER A 236 -39.05 -10.20 6.42
CA SER A 236 -40.16 -9.62 5.68
C SER A 236 -39.95 -9.64 4.16
N GLY A 237 -38.70 -9.69 3.70
CA GLY A 237 -38.33 -9.55 2.29
C GLY A 237 -38.72 -8.20 1.68
N LYS A 238 -39.18 -7.23 2.50
CA LYS A 238 -39.60 -5.89 2.08
C LYS A 238 -38.45 -4.91 2.29
N GLY A 239 -38.23 -4.05 1.30
CA GLY A 239 -37.14 -3.07 1.29
C GLY A 239 -35.99 -3.49 0.37
N ASN A 240 -35.10 -2.54 0.06
CA ASN A 240 -33.92 -2.81 -0.76
C ASN A 240 -32.81 -3.41 0.12
N ILE A 241 -32.78 -4.74 0.20
CA ILE A 241 -31.79 -5.51 0.97
C ILE A 241 -30.80 -6.17 0.01
N ARG A 242 -29.50 -6.08 0.33
CA ARG A 242 -28.43 -6.75 -0.45
C ARG A 242 -27.39 -7.40 0.45
N GLU A 243 -26.72 -8.41 -0.06
CA GLU A 243 -25.55 -8.98 0.60
C GLU A 243 -24.28 -8.21 0.22
N ALA A 244 -23.38 -8.05 1.18
CA ALA A 244 -22.05 -7.52 0.95
C ALA A 244 -21.02 -8.28 1.79
N ASN A 245 -19.81 -8.46 1.27
CA ASN A 245 -18.73 -9.08 2.04
C ASN A 245 -18.18 -8.08 3.06
N VAL A 246 -17.98 -8.51 4.30
CA VAL A 246 -17.18 -7.74 5.25
C VAL A 246 -15.72 -7.76 4.79
N ILE A 247 -15.08 -6.60 4.77
CA ILE A 247 -13.68 -6.43 4.33
C ILE A 247 -12.77 -5.86 5.42
N ALA A 248 -13.34 -5.26 6.47
CA ALA A 248 -12.57 -4.82 7.62
C ALA A 248 -13.42 -4.73 8.90
N TRP A 249 -12.75 -4.86 10.03
CA TRP A 249 -13.30 -4.72 11.37
C TRP A 249 -12.53 -3.60 12.07
N ILE A 250 -13.25 -2.66 12.70
CA ILE A 250 -12.66 -1.48 13.33
C ILE A 250 -12.92 -1.57 14.83
N TRP A 251 -11.83 -1.52 15.59
CA TRP A 251 -11.80 -1.79 17.01
C TRP A 251 -11.30 -0.56 17.78
N ALA A 252 -11.79 -0.40 19.00
CA ALA A 252 -11.25 0.54 19.97
C ALA A 252 -10.70 -0.23 21.18
N ARG A 253 -9.51 0.16 21.65
CA ARG A 253 -9.09 -0.23 23.00
C ARG A 253 -9.93 0.52 24.02
N THR A 254 -10.33 -0.15 25.09
CA THR A 254 -11.16 0.43 26.15
C THR A 254 -10.56 0.16 27.52
N VAL A 255 -10.74 1.09 28.45
CA VAL A 255 -10.35 0.95 29.86
C VAL A 255 -11.52 1.38 30.75
N ALA A 256 -11.58 0.87 31.97
CA ALA A 256 -12.58 1.30 32.94
C ALA A 256 -12.44 2.81 33.20
N SER A 257 -13.55 3.53 33.25
CA SER A 257 -13.54 4.95 33.63
C SER A 257 -13.08 5.10 35.10
N PRO A 258 -12.13 6.01 35.40
CA PRO A 258 -11.70 6.27 36.77
C PRO A 258 -12.77 7.01 37.59
N ASN A 259 -13.75 7.62 36.93
CA ASN A 259 -14.86 8.32 37.60
C ASN A 259 -15.88 7.29 38.15
N PRO A 260 -16.13 7.26 39.48
CA PRO A 260 -17.10 6.34 40.10
C PRO A 260 -18.52 6.44 39.53
N ALA A 261 -18.92 7.59 38.98
CA ALA A 261 -20.23 7.77 38.34
C ALA A 261 -20.43 6.82 37.14
N ALA A 262 -19.35 6.40 36.48
CA ALA A 262 -19.38 5.43 35.39
C ALA A 262 -19.46 3.97 35.88
N ARG A 263 -19.37 3.71 37.19
CA ARG A 263 -19.49 2.37 37.80
C ARG A 263 -18.58 1.31 37.17
N GLY A 264 -17.35 1.69 36.82
CA GLY A 264 -16.37 0.81 36.18
C GLY A 264 -16.66 0.50 34.71
N ALA A 265 -17.61 1.18 34.06
CA ALA A 265 -17.86 1.02 32.64
C ALA A 265 -16.60 1.31 31.82
N HIS A 266 -16.30 0.42 30.89
CA HIS A 266 -15.18 0.58 29.97
C HIS A 266 -15.54 1.61 28.90
N VAL A 267 -14.63 2.55 28.61
CA VAL A 267 -14.82 3.62 27.62
C VAL A 267 -13.72 3.58 26.55
N PRO A 268 -14.02 4.00 25.31
CA PRO A 268 -13.09 3.85 24.19
C PRO A 268 -11.98 4.90 24.22
N LEU A 269 -10.77 4.47 23.88
CA LEU A 269 -9.57 5.31 23.74
C LEU A 269 -9.30 5.57 22.25
N MET A 270 -10.01 6.55 21.68
CA MET A 270 -9.95 6.86 20.25
C MET A 270 -9.43 8.26 20.00
N SER A 271 -8.43 8.38 19.12
CA SER A 271 -7.86 9.66 18.70
C SER A 271 -8.59 10.34 17.55
N THR A 272 -9.62 9.68 17.00
CA THR A 272 -10.47 10.16 15.93
C THR A 272 -11.71 9.27 15.86
N PHE A 273 -12.83 9.84 15.44
CA PHE A 273 -14.04 9.10 15.09
C PHE A 273 -14.24 8.98 13.58
N TRP A 274 -13.31 9.50 12.77
CA TRP A 274 -13.36 9.33 11.31
C TRP A 274 -13.19 7.86 10.92
N LEU A 275 -14.13 7.38 10.12
CA LEU A 275 -14.00 6.13 9.35
C LEU A 275 -13.48 6.44 7.93
N SER A 276 -13.92 7.57 7.38
CA SER A 276 -13.41 8.15 6.14
C SER A 276 -13.49 9.67 6.23
N SER A 277 -12.36 10.36 6.10
CA SER A 277 -12.28 11.83 6.06
C SER A 277 -12.22 12.39 4.63
N LYS A 278 -12.25 11.52 3.61
CA LYS A 278 -12.15 11.89 2.20
C LYS A 278 -13.40 12.64 1.76
N LYS A 279 -13.21 13.87 1.27
CA LYS A 279 -14.27 14.75 0.74
C LYS A 279 -15.12 14.03 -0.32
N GLY A 280 -16.44 14.07 -0.16
CA GLY A 280 -17.43 13.41 -1.02
C GLY A 280 -17.70 11.95 -0.65
N SER A 281 -17.06 11.42 0.38
CA SER A 281 -17.22 10.04 0.87
C SER A 281 -16.96 9.96 2.38
N GLU A 282 -17.32 11.03 3.09
CA GLU A 282 -17.15 11.13 4.53
C GLU A 282 -18.03 10.14 5.29
N ALA A 283 -17.44 9.51 6.30
CA ALA A 283 -18.12 8.63 7.25
C ALA A 283 -17.46 8.72 8.62
N TRP A 284 -18.25 8.75 9.70
CA TRP A 284 -17.75 8.84 11.07
C TRP A 284 -18.62 8.07 12.07
N LEU A 285 -18.01 7.81 13.23
CA LEU A 285 -18.67 7.27 14.41
C LEU A 285 -19.29 8.41 15.22
N GLU A 286 -20.61 8.40 15.35
CA GLU A 286 -21.37 9.31 16.21
C GLU A 286 -21.63 8.62 17.56
N PRO A 287 -21.07 9.11 18.67
CA PRO A 287 -21.29 8.50 19.97
C PRO A 287 -22.74 8.66 20.42
N VAL A 288 -23.36 7.55 20.82
CA VAL A 288 -24.66 7.52 21.48
C VAL A 288 -24.46 7.03 22.89
N VAL A 289 -24.71 7.90 23.87
CA VAL A 289 -24.40 7.66 25.29
C VAL A 289 -25.69 7.58 26.12
N ASP A 290 -25.78 6.55 26.95
CA ASP A 290 -26.79 6.39 28.01
C ASP A 290 -26.04 6.43 29.35
N VAL A 291 -25.88 7.65 29.88
CA VAL A 291 -25.13 7.90 31.12
C VAL A 291 -25.77 7.19 32.30
N ALA A 292 -27.11 7.13 32.34
CA ALA A 292 -27.85 6.48 33.43
C ALA A 292 -27.57 4.98 33.52
N LYS A 293 -27.42 4.31 32.37
CA LYS A 293 -27.07 2.89 32.30
C LYS A 293 -25.57 2.62 32.18
N GLY A 294 -24.75 3.66 32.10
CA GLY A 294 -23.30 3.54 31.87
C GLY A 294 -22.97 2.86 30.54
N ARG A 295 -23.81 3.04 29.51
CA ARG A 295 -23.66 2.40 28.20
C ARG A 295 -23.35 3.42 27.13
N TRP A 296 -22.57 3.00 26.15
CA TRP A 296 -22.33 3.77 24.94
C TRP A 296 -22.34 2.82 23.75
N ARG A 297 -22.63 3.38 22.58
CA ARG A 297 -22.48 2.72 21.27
C ARG A 297 -22.12 3.80 20.26
N PHE A 298 -21.73 3.37 19.06
CA PHE A 298 -21.53 4.30 17.95
C PHE A 298 -22.57 4.03 16.87
N ASP A 299 -23.23 5.10 16.42
CA ASP A 299 -23.93 5.10 15.14
C ASP A 299 -22.97 5.51 14.05
N VAL A 300 -23.11 4.93 12.86
CA VAL A 300 -22.35 5.40 11.70
C VAL A 300 -23.15 6.48 11.00
N ARG A 301 -22.49 7.60 10.71
CA ARG A 301 -23.04 8.71 9.94
C ARG A 301 -22.20 8.92 8.68
N THR A 302 -22.85 9.40 7.62
CA THR A 302 -22.24 9.71 6.33
C THR A 302 -22.66 11.09 5.85
N GLY A 303 -21.88 11.71 4.98
CA GLY A 303 -22.16 13.03 4.42
C GLY A 303 -21.33 14.14 5.07
N ALA A 304 -21.79 15.38 5.02
CA ALA A 304 -21.05 16.51 5.56
C ALA A 304 -21.35 16.68 7.07
N PRO A 305 -20.40 16.44 7.98
CA PRO A 305 -20.63 16.67 9.40
C PRO A 305 -20.61 18.17 9.73
N THR A 306 -21.32 18.52 10.79
CA THR A 306 -21.37 19.88 11.34
C THR A 306 -20.07 20.27 12.04
N ASP A 307 -19.44 19.36 12.78
CA ASP A 307 -18.18 19.59 13.50
C ASP A 307 -17.10 18.55 13.13
N ARG A 308 -16.33 18.85 12.08
CA ARG A 308 -15.18 18.02 11.67
C ARG A 308 -14.08 17.96 12.72
N SER A 309 -13.96 19.00 13.55
CA SER A 309 -12.90 19.16 14.54
C SER A 309 -13.12 18.21 15.72
N ALA A 310 -14.36 18.10 16.21
CA ALA A 310 -14.74 17.11 17.22
C ALA A 310 -14.50 15.67 16.74
N ILE A 311 -14.93 15.35 15.52
CA ILE A 311 -14.70 14.02 14.92
C ILE A 311 -13.19 13.72 14.82
N GLY A 312 -12.39 14.72 14.41
CA GLY A 312 -10.94 14.60 14.32
C GLY A 312 -10.23 14.39 15.65
N ARG A 313 -10.82 14.80 16.78
CA ARG A 313 -10.27 14.57 18.12
C ARG A 313 -10.72 13.25 18.75
N GLY A 314 -11.91 12.76 18.41
CA GLY A 314 -12.51 11.60 19.09
C GLY A 314 -12.61 11.83 20.61
N THR A 315 -12.13 10.88 21.40
CA THR A 315 -12.00 11.00 22.87
C THR A 315 -10.68 11.62 23.33
N LYS A 316 -9.79 12.03 22.41
CA LYS A 316 -8.46 12.53 22.76
C LYS A 316 -8.54 13.89 23.43
N ASN A 317 -7.77 14.04 24.51
CA ASN A 317 -7.64 15.32 25.20
C ASN A 317 -6.34 16.06 24.80
N SER A 318 -5.20 15.37 24.79
CA SER A 318 -3.89 15.98 24.50
C SER A 318 -2.86 14.94 24.02
N ARG A 319 -1.59 15.33 23.85
CA ARG A 319 -0.48 14.42 23.50
C ARG A 319 -0.31 13.32 24.57
N GLY A 320 0.24 12.17 24.20
CA GLY A 320 0.37 11.01 25.11
C GLY A 320 -0.96 10.28 25.25
N ALA A 321 -1.12 9.34 26.18
CA ALA A 321 -2.34 8.56 26.41
C ALA A 321 -3.40 9.32 27.24
N ASN A 322 -3.63 10.60 26.93
CA ASN A 322 -4.63 11.44 27.60
C ASN A 322 -5.95 11.47 26.82
N PHE A 323 -7.04 11.08 27.46
CA PHE A 323 -8.38 10.99 26.88
C PHE A 323 -9.44 11.54 27.83
N ASN A 324 -10.67 11.73 27.34
CA ASN A 324 -11.83 12.05 28.16
C ASN A 324 -12.83 10.89 28.13
N CYS A 325 -13.42 10.60 29.29
CA CYS A 325 -14.40 9.55 29.44
C CYS A 325 -15.64 9.89 28.62
N LEU A 326 -16.01 9.01 27.69
CA LEU A 326 -17.15 9.25 26.82
C LEU A 326 -18.48 9.38 27.59
N LEU A 327 -18.58 8.75 28.76
CA LEU A 327 -19.78 8.77 29.60
C LEU A 327 -19.85 9.98 30.55
N THR A 328 -18.72 10.40 31.11
CA THR A 328 -18.69 11.37 32.22
C THR A 328 -17.87 12.63 31.93
N GLY A 329 -17.17 12.71 30.80
CA GLY A 329 -16.23 13.78 30.46
C GLY A 329 -14.93 13.81 31.28
N ALA A 330 -14.88 13.08 32.40
CA ALA A 330 -13.71 13.02 33.28
C ALA A 330 -12.43 12.58 32.54
N PRO A 331 -11.27 13.18 32.86
CA PRO A 331 -10.02 12.85 32.20
C PRO A 331 -9.55 11.43 32.57
N LEU A 332 -9.11 10.69 31.56
CA LEU A 332 -8.27 9.50 31.69
C LEU A 332 -6.84 9.94 31.38
N THR A 333 -6.02 10.08 32.43
CA THR A 333 -4.64 10.55 32.31
C THR A 333 -3.73 9.47 31.73
N ASP A 334 -2.61 9.90 31.17
CA ASP A 334 -1.58 9.01 30.64
C ASP A 334 -1.13 7.95 31.67
N ASP A 335 -0.87 8.35 32.92
CA ASP A 335 -0.48 7.43 34.01
C ASP A 335 -1.55 6.38 34.32
N TYR A 336 -2.83 6.81 34.37
CA TYR A 336 -3.94 5.90 34.62
C TYR A 336 -4.09 4.89 33.48
N VAL A 337 -4.05 5.36 32.23
CA VAL A 337 -4.12 4.48 31.06
C VAL A 337 -2.94 3.49 31.05
N HIS A 338 -1.71 3.95 31.32
CA HIS A 338 -0.56 3.05 31.44
C HIS A 338 -0.75 2.01 32.55
N ALA A 339 -1.29 2.39 33.71
CA ALA A 339 -1.55 1.47 34.81
C ALA A 339 -2.58 0.38 34.43
N GLU A 340 -3.67 0.76 33.75
CA GLU A 340 -4.69 -0.18 33.25
C GLU A 340 -4.10 -1.17 32.23
N PHE A 341 -3.23 -0.69 31.34
CA PHE A 341 -2.56 -1.53 30.35
C PHE A 341 -1.53 -2.48 30.98
N LYS A 342 -0.68 -1.98 31.89
CA LYS A 342 0.29 -2.79 32.65
C LYS A 342 -0.41 -3.90 33.44
N ALA A 343 -1.56 -3.59 34.03
CA ALA A 343 -2.36 -4.54 34.79
C ALA A 343 -3.26 -5.44 33.92
N LYS A 344 -3.13 -5.39 32.59
CA LYS A 344 -3.91 -6.19 31.63
C LYS A 344 -5.43 -6.04 31.78
N ARG A 345 -5.89 -4.88 32.25
CA ARG A 345 -7.32 -4.58 32.41
C ARG A 345 -7.95 -3.95 31.17
N GLN A 346 -7.15 -3.51 30.20
CA GLN A 346 -7.68 -3.02 28.92
C GLN A 346 -8.47 -4.09 28.18
N ARG A 347 -9.49 -3.68 27.42
CA ARG A 347 -10.26 -4.56 26.52
C ARG A 347 -10.21 -4.04 25.10
N CYS A 348 -10.70 -4.85 24.17
CA CYS A 348 -10.91 -4.46 22.78
C CYS A 348 -12.41 -4.54 22.48
N THR A 349 -12.99 -3.49 21.90
CA THR A 349 -14.42 -3.44 21.58
C THR A 349 -14.61 -3.09 20.12
N LEU A 350 -15.45 -3.86 19.42
CA LEU A 350 -15.81 -3.57 18.05
C LEU A 350 -16.64 -2.28 18.01
N VAL A 351 -16.27 -1.34 17.13
CA VAL A 351 -16.98 -0.07 16.99
C VAL A 351 -17.64 0.09 15.63
N ALA A 352 -17.07 -0.52 14.59
CA ALA A 352 -17.67 -0.57 13.26
C ALA A 352 -17.11 -1.72 12.43
N ILE A 353 -17.82 -2.05 11.35
CA ILE A 353 -17.32 -2.90 10.28
C ILE A 353 -17.38 -2.17 8.95
N VAL A 354 -16.59 -2.64 7.99
CA VAL A 354 -16.58 -2.15 6.61
C VAL A 354 -17.02 -3.27 5.70
N ALA A 355 -18.04 -3.02 4.90
CA ALA A 355 -18.53 -3.93 3.87
C ALA A 355 -18.18 -3.40 2.47
N ASP A 356 -17.97 -4.33 1.54
CA ASP A 356 -17.69 -4.05 0.13
C ASP A 356 -18.99 -3.77 -0.63
N GLY A 357 -19.30 -2.50 -0.87
CA GLY A 357 -20.46 -2.07 -1.63
C GLY A 357 -20.12 -1.79 -3.10
N GLU A 358 -21.14 -1.82 -3.97
CA GLU A 358 -20.97 -1.65 -5.42
C GLU A 358 -20.24 -0.37 -5.85
N ARG A 359 -20.45 0.73 -5.12
CA ARG A 359 -19.86 2.05 -5.41
C ARG A 359 -18.81 2.48 -4.37
N GLY A 360 -18.26 1.50 -3.64
CA GLY A 360 -17.25 1.71 -2.62
C GLY A 360 -17.66 1.16 -1.25
N ARG A 361 -16.91 1.57 -0.23
CA ARG A 361 -17.04 1.04 1.12
C ARG A 361 -18.33 1.48 1.78
N VAL A 362 -19.01 0.56 2.43
CA VAL A 362 -20.13 0.83 3.33
C VAL A 362 -19.65 0.61 4.76
N TYR A 363 -19.94 1.57 5.64
CA TYR A 363 -19.56 1.49 7.06
C TYR A 363 -20.79 1.17 7.89
N LEU A 364 -20.71 0.17 8.76
CA LEU A 364 -21.81 -0.22 9.64
C LEU A 364 -21.37 -0.11 11.10
N GLY A 365 -22.27 0.38 11.96
CA GLY A 365 -22.03 0.41 13.40
C GLY A 365 -21.98 -1.01 13.98
N ALA A 366 -21.22 -1.21 15.04
CA ALA A 366 -21.21 -2.48 15.75
C ALA A 366 -22.54 -2.70 16.48
N ASP A 367 -23.14 -3.87 16.28
CA ASP A 367 -24.26 -4.36 17.07
C ASP A 367 -23.90 -5.70 17.75
N SER A 368 -24.86 -6.30 18.48
CA SER A 368 -24.62 -7.53 19.22
C SER A 368 -24.31 -8.73 18.32
N GLU A 369 -24.94 -8.81 17.15
CA GLU A 369 -24.71 -9.90 16.19
C GLU A 369 -23.31 -9.80 15.61
N LEU A 370 -22.96 -8.64 15.08
CA LEU A 370 -21.64 -8.38 14.50
C LEU A 370 -20.53 -8.52 15.53
N SER A 371 -20.77 -8.09 16.78
CA SER A 371 -19.81 -8.25 17.87
C SER A 371 -19.58 -9.73 18.20
N SER A 372 -20.64 -10.54 18.23
CA SER A 372 -20.52 -11.98 18.46
C SER A 372 -19.77 -12.70 17.34
N VAL A 373 -19.96 -12.29 16.09
CA VAL A 373 -19.23 -12.85 14.94
C VAL A 373 -17.77 -12.42 14.92
N ALA A 374 -17.49 -11.24 15.46
CA ALA A 374 -16.14 -10.70 15.56
C ALA A 374 -15.31 -11.39 16.66
N ASP A 375 -15.97 -11.84 17.73
CA ASP A 375 -15.35 -12.51 18.87
C ASP A 375 -14.96 -13.94 18.51
N ILE A 376 -13.66 -14.23 18.55
CA ILE A 376 -13.11 -15.56 18.28
C ILE A 376 -12.00 -15.86 19.27
N ASP A 377 -11.76 -17.14 19.49
CA ASP A 377 -10.68 -17.61 20.35
C ASP A 377 -9.29 -17.28 19.78
N LEU A 378 -8.32 -17.20 20.68
CA LEU A 378 -6.91 -17.09 20.31
C LEU A 378 -6.49 -18.35 19.52
N PRO A 379 -5.93 -18.22 18.31
CA PRO A 379 -5.56 -19.39 17.52
C PRO A 379 -4.35 -20.11 18.14
N ALA A 380 -4.28 -21.43 17.91
CA ALA A 380 -3.06 -22.19 18.17
C ALA A 380 -1.90 -21.65 17.33
N GLY A 381 -0.69 -21.65 17.88
CA GLY A 381 0.51 -21.16 17.20
C GLY A 381 0.66 -19.63 17.17
N ALA A 382 -0.15 -18.89 17.95
CA ALA A 382 0.09 -17.46 18.18
C ALA A 382 1.51 -17.25 18.77
N PRO A 383 2.29 -16.27 18.27
CA PRO A 383 3.67 -16.07 18.69
C PRO A 383 3.75 -15.64 20.15
N ASP A 384 4.31 -16.50 20.97
CA ASP A 384 4.53 -16.33 22.42
C ASP A 384 5.92 -15.80 22.77
N ALA A 385 6.78 -15.57 21.76
CA ALA A 385 8.07 -14.94 21.98
C ALA A 385 7.93 -13.54 22.60
N GLU A 386 8.75 -13.28 23.61
CA GLU A 386 8.85 -11.97 24.24
C GLU A 386 9.58 -10.97 23.34
N MET A 387 9.11 -9.73 23.36
CA MET A 387 9.80 -8.57 22.80
C MET A 387 10.82 -8.05 23.80
N ASP A 388 11.89 -7.42 23.31
CA ASP A 388 12.84 -6.72 24.17
C ASP A 388 12.15 -5.57 24.91
N VAL A 389 12.02 -5.71 26.23
CA VAL A 389 11.40 -4.73 27.12
C VAL A 389 12.28 -3.52 27.41
N ASN A 390 13.56 -3.56 27.05
CA ASN A 390 14.52 -2.47 27.24
C ASN A 390 14.66 -1.60 25.98
N ASN A 391 14.07 -2.00 24.84
CA ASN A 391 14.13 -1.26 23.60
C ASN A 391 13.00 -0.20 23.51
N PRO A 392 13.30 1.10 23.61
CA PRO A 392 12.27 2.16 23.60
C PRO A 392 11.61 2.35 22.23
N SER A 393 12.21 1.84 21.15
CA SER A 393 11.60 1.83 19.82
C SER A 393 10.44 0.82 19.74
N LEU A 394 10.46 -0.24 20.54
CA LEU A 394 9.39 -1.24 20.64
C LEU A 394 8.30 -0.80 21.61
N VAL A 395 7.07 -1.31 21.43
CA VAL A 395 5.95 -1.03 22.34
C VAL A 395 6.21 -1.56 23.76
N SER A 396 6.96 -2.65 23.87
CA SER A 396 7.35 -3.30 25.12
C SER A 396 8.18 -2.39 26.00
N GLY A 397 9.16 -1.70 25.40
CA GLY A 397 9.98 -0.70 26.09
C GLY A 397 9.32 0.66 26.30
N ARG A 398 8.09 0.86 25.80
CA ARG A 398 7.28 2.06 26.08
C ARG A 398 6.42 1.94 27.34
N GLY A 399 6.48 0.82 28.05
CA GLY A 399 5.86 0.70 29.37
C GLY A 399 4.35 0.42 29.37
N TYR A 400 3.74 0.01 28.25
CA TYR A 400 2.33 -0.40 28.21
C TYR A 400 2.10 -1.85 28.70
N GLY A 401 3.14 -2.52 29.20
CA GLY A 401 3.06 -3.90 29.67
C GLY A 401 2.81 -4.94 28.57
N ILE A 402 2.78 -4.55 27.29
CA ILE A 402 2.70 -5.45 26.13
C ILE A 402 4.08 -6.08 25.93
N ARG A 403 4.24 -7.36 26.29
CA ARG A 403 5.54 -8.04 26.36
C ARG A 403 5.70 -9.08 25.26
N GLU A 404 4.63 -9.72 24.81
CA GLU A 404 4.70 -10.76 23.77
C GLU A 404 4.16 -10.25 22.42
N TRP A 405 4.67 -10.78 21.32
CA TRP A 405 4.24 -10.38 19.96
C TRP A 405 2.74 -10.59 19.73
N LYS A 406 2.14 -11.68 20.27
CA LYS A 406 0.69 -11.94 20.15
C LYS A 406 -0.19 -10.83 20.74
N GLU A 407 0.28 -10.10 21.76
CA GLU A 407 -0.52 -9.08 22.47
C GLU A 407 -0.73 -7.78 21.66
N LEU A 408 0.00 -7.63 20.55
CA LEU A 408 -0.17 -6.53 19.60
C LEU A 408 -1.43 -6.66 18.73
N PHE A 409 -1.93 -7.88 18.57
CA PHE A 409 -2.92 -8.23 17.56
C PHE A 409 -4.20 -8.74 18.20
N THR A 410 -5.32 -8.58 17.50
CA THR A 410 -6.58 -9.26 17.88
C THR A 410 -6.51 -10.75 17.53
N PRO A 411 -7.31 -11.62 18.17
CA PRO A 411 -7.41 -13.04 17.79
C PRO A 411 -7.68 -13.26 16.30
N ARG A 412 -8.49 -12.39 15.67
CA ARG A 412 -8.76 -12.41 14.22
C ARG A 412 -7.51 -12.14 13.38
N GLN A 413 -6.74 -11.12 13.76
CA GLN A 413 -5.49 -10.79 13.07
C GLN A 413 -4.48 -11.93 13.21
N LEU A 414 -4.35 -12.49 14.41
CA LEU A 414 -3.48 -13.63 14.66
C LEU A 414 -3.89 -14.85 13.83
N THR A 415 -5.19 -15.14 13.75
CA THR A 415 -5.70 -16.29 12.98
C THR A 415 -5.30 -16.15 11.52
N ALA A 416 -5.41 -14.95 10.94
CA ALA A 416 -4.94 -14.69 9.58
C ALA A 416 -3.42 -14.81 9.44
N MET A 417 -2.63 -14.37 10.42
CA MET A 417 -1.17 -14.39 10.38
C MET A 417 -0.56 -15.80 10.53
N VAL A 418 -1.15 -16.65 11.37
CA VAL A 418 -0.63 -18.01 11.64
C VAL A 418 -1.19 -19.06 10.69
N THR A 419 -2.19 -18.70 9.89
CA THR A 419 -2.75 -19.60 8.88
C THR A 419 -1.72 -19.81 7.76
N GLN A 420 -1.19 -21.02 7.66
CA GLN A 420 -0.37 -21.45 6.53
C GLN A 420 -1.28 -21.82 5.35
N LEU A 421 -0.99 -21.37 4.12
CA LEU A 421 -1.85 -21.52 2.95
C LEU A 421 -1.62 -22.80 2.14
#